data_AF-A0A084J9E7-F1
#
_entry.id   AF-A0A084J9E7-F1
#
_cell.length_a   1.000
_cell.length_b   1.000
_cell.length_c   1.000
_cell.angle_alpha   90.00
_cell.angle_beta   90.00
_cell.angle_gamma   90.00
#
_symmetry.space_group_name_H-M   'P 1'
#
loop_
_entity.id
_entity.type
_entity.pdbx_description
1 polymer ?
#
loop_
_entity_poly.entity_id
_entity_poly.type
_entity_poly.pdbx_seq_one_letter_code
_entity_poly.pdbx_strand_id
1 'polypeptide(L)'
;MSVLEVIIVSIGLSLDAFTVTVCTGATQPYLKKRMDFIVGLAFGGIQAIMLTIGMMITKFPVSSIYSETFKSINQWFSAIIFIFLGLKMIKNALTIKSINEQRESFNYRNIFSLAFATSLDALVLGIGFALLRTEIIIDMFIIFVITGISSIVGLRVGYRVGDKYRVAVNICGSVILLIMGVKMILSYFKII
;
A
#
# COMPACT_ATOMS: atom_id res chain seq x y z
N MET A 1 13.07 -9.15 7.84
CA MET A 1 12.53 -9.40 6.49
C MET A 1 13.65 -9.27 5.48
N SER A 2 13.60 -9.99 4.37
CA SER A 2 14.52 -9.78 3.24
C SER A 2 14.01 -8.68 2.29
N VAL A 3 14.89 -8.12 1.46
CA VAL A 3 14.51 -7.10 0.46
C VAL A 3 13.44 -7.63 -0.50
N LEU A 4 13.48 -8.92 -0.85
CA LEU A 4 12.46 -9.55 -1.69
C LEU A 4 11.07 -9.52 -1.03
N GLU A 5 10.99 -9.74 0.29
CA GLU A 5 9.72 -9.67 1.00
C GLU A 5 9.18 -8.24 1.03
N VAL A 6 10.05 -7.24 1.22
CA VAL A 6 9.66 -5.83 1.15
C VAL A 6 9.08 -5.51 -0.23
N ILE A 7 9.73 -5.94 -1.31
CA ILE A 7 9.23 -5.75 -2.68
C ILE A 7 7.85 -6.40 -2.85
N ILE A 8 7.68 -7.66 -2.41
CA ILE A 8 6.40 -8.37 -2.52
C ILE A 8 5.30 -7.63 -1.75
N VAL A 9 5.60 -7.17 -0.54
CA VAL A 9 4.65 -6.42 0.30
C VAL A 9 4.31 -5.07 -0.31
N SER A 10 5.30 -4.34 -0.82
CA SER A 10 5.11 -3.06 -1.51
C SER A 10 4.25 -3.24 -2.76
N ILE A 11 4.41 -4.33 -3.51
CA ILE A 11 3.51 -4.68 -4.63
C ILE A 11 2.10 -4.87 -4.08
N GLY A 12 1.92 -5.70 -3.05
CA GLY A 12 0.61 -5.96 -2.45
C GLY A 12 -0.11 -4.68 -2.00
N LEU A 13 0.59 -3.79 -1.29
CA LEU A 13 0.04 -2.51 -0.84
C LEU A 13 -0.23 -1.55 -2.01
N SER A 14 0.65 -1.51 -3.02
CA SER A 14 0.46 -0.64 -4.19
C SER A 14 -0.80 -0.96 -4.98
N LEU A 15 -1.33 -2.18 -4.87
CA LEU A 15 -2.56 -2.58 -5.56
C LEU A 15 -3.80 -1.84 -5.04
N ASP A 16 -3.80 -1.35 -3.80
CA ASP A 16 -4.90 -0.48 -3.33
C ASP A 16 -4.85 0.88 -4.05
N ALA A 17 -3.67 1.51 -4.13
CA ALA A 17 -3.46 2.73 -4.90
C ALA A 17 -3.71 2.53 -6.41
N PHE A 18 -3.36 1.36 -6.95
CA PHE A 18 -3.70 0.97 -8.31
C PHE A 18 -5.21 0.97 -8.52
N THR A 19 -5.97 0.34 -7.62
CA THR A 19 -7.44 0.27 -7.76
C THR A 19 -8.07 1.65 -7.75
N VAL A 20 -7.59 2.56 -6.91
CA VAL A 20 -8.06 3.95 -6.84
C VAL A 20 -7.72 4.73 -8.10
N THR A 21 -6.54 4.52 -8.67
CA THR A 21 -6.12 5.19 -9.91
C THR A 21 -6.80 4.61 -11.15
N VAL A 22 -7.15 3.32 -11.16
CA VAL A 22 -8.04 2.71 -12.16
C VAL A 22 -9.40 3.40 -12.15
N CYS A 23 -10.03 3.55 -10.99
CA CYS A 23 -11.27 4.29 -10.84
C CYS A 23 -11.17 5.71 -11.40
N THR A 24 -10.09 6.40 -11.02
CA THR A 24 -9.84 7.77 -11.45
C THR A 24 -9.65 7.86 -12.96
N GLY A 25 -8.96 6.88 -13.56
CA GLY A 25 -8.73 6.80 -15.00
C GLY A 25 -10.00 6.50 -15.80
N ALA A 26 -10.87 5.63 -15.28
CA ALA A 26 -12.14 5.26 -15.90
C ALA A 26 -13.10 6.45 -16.05
N THR A 27 -13.02 7.45 -15.17
CA THR A 27 -13.85 8.66 -15.24
C THR A 27 -13.23 9.79 -16.08
N GLN A 28 -12.01 9.62 -16.61
CA GLN A 28 -11.35 10.69 -17.36
C GLN A 28 -11.81 10.76 -18.83
N PRO A 29 -12.14 11.95 -19.35
CA PRO A 29 -12.41 12.14 -20.77
C PRO A 29 -11.15 12.03 -21.65
N TYR A 30 -9.99 12.46 -21.14
CA TYR A 30 -8.72 12.44 -21.86
C TYR A 30 -7.54 12.23 -20.91
N LEU A 31 -6.55 11.45 -21.34
CA LEU A 31 -5.28 11.30 -20.62
C LEU A 31 -4.18 12.16 -21.22
N LYS A 32 -3.61 13.04 -20.40
CA LYS A 32 -2.37 13.77 -20.71
C LYS A 32 -1.21 13.10 -20.00
N LYS A 33 -0.03 13.03 -20.65
CA LYS A 33 1.21 12.52 -20.02
C LYS A 33 1.57 13.22 -18.70
N ARG A 34 1.15 14.49 -18.53
CA ARG A 34 1.32 15.24 -17.27
C ARG A 34 0.53 14.61 -16.12
N MET A 35 -0.64 14.04 -16.39
CA MET A 35 -1.49 13.41 -15.37
C MET A 35 -0.83 12.14 -14.83
N ASP A 36 -0.23 11.33 -15.70
CA ASP A 36 0.57 10.17 -15.31
C ASP A 36 1.65 10.57 -14.29
N PHE A 37 2.44 11.60 -14.64
CA PHE A 37 3.54 12.04 -13.78
C PHE A 37 3.05 12.58 -12.43
N ILE A 38 1.97 13.36 -12.42
CA ILE A 38 1.39 13.91 -11.18
C ILE A 38 0.81 12.79 -10.30
N VAL A 39 0.07 11.84 -10.88
CA VAL A 39 -0.52 10.72 -10.14
C VAL A 39 0.57 9.82 -9.56
N GLY A 40 1.59 9.48 -10.35
CA GLY A 40 2.73 8.68 -9.88
C GLY A 40 3.48 9.35 -8.74
N LEU A 41 3.80 10.65 -8.86
CA LEU A 41 4.46 11.40 -7.80
C LEU A 41 3.59 11.58 -6.55
N ALA A 42 2.29 11.84 -6.72
CA ALA A 42 1.38 12.05 -5.59
C ALA A 42 1.20 10.75 -4.79
N PHE A 43 0.82 9.64 -5.44
CA PHE A 43 0.62 8.36 -4.74
C PHE A 43 1.93 7.78 -4.22
N GLY A 44 2.98 7.74 -5.04
CA GLY A 44 4.29 7.24 -4.62
C GLY A 44 4.90 8.08 -3.50
N GLY A 45 4.88 9.41 -3.64
CA GLY A 45 5.44 10.33 -2.66
C GLY A 45 4.69 10.30 -1.33
N ILE A 46 3.36 10.40 -1.35
CA ILE A 46 2.56 10.40 -0.11
C ILE A 46 2.65 9.04 0.59
N GLN A 47 2.63 7.91 -0.13
CA GLN A 47 2.81 6.60 0.49
C GLN A 47 4.21 6.43 1.09
N ALA A 48 5.26 6.89 0.41
CA ALA A 48 6.62 6.81 0.94
C ALA A 48 6.80 7.67 2.20
N ILE A 49 6.21 8.88 2.22
CA ILE A 49 6.19 9.76 3.39
C ILE A 49 5.43 9.09 4.54
N MET A 50 4.23 8.56 4.28
CA MET A 50 3.41 7.90 5.31
C MET A 50 4.06 6.63 5.87
N LEU A 51 4.68 5.82 5.02
CA LEU A 51 5.46 4.66 5.44
C LEU A 51 6.59 5.09 6.39
N THR A 52 7.36 6.12 6.00
CA THR A 52 8.48 6.65 6.79
C THR A 52 8.01 7.18 8.14
N ILE A 53 6.90 7.92 8.16
CA ILE A 53 6.28 8.41 9.40
C ILE A 53 5.87 7.23 10.29
N GLY A 54 5.20 6.23 9.74
CA GLY A 54 4.83 5.01 10.47
C GLY A 54 6.05 4.31 11.09
N MET A 55 7.15 4.21 10.33
CA MET A 55 8.39 3.60 10.82
C MET A 55 9.07 4.44 11.91
N MET A 56 9.04 5.77 11.81
CA MET A 56 9.62 6.68 12.79
C MET A 56 8.87 6.65 14.12
N ILE A 57 7.53 6.65 14.08
CA ILE A 57 6.68 6.62 15.28
C ILE A 57 7.04 5.44 16.19
N THR A 58 7.36 4.29 15.63
CA THR A 58 7.72 3.09 16.40
C THR A 58 9.17 3.10 16.87
N LYS A 59 10.10 3.75 16.17
CA LYS A 59 11.51 3.83 16.58
C LYS A 59 11.75 4.77 17.77
N PHE A 60 10.97 5.83 17.90
CA PHE A 60 11.14 6.83 18.99
C PHE A 60 10.89 6.27 20.41
N PRO A 61 9.80 5.54 20.69
CA PRO A 61 9.50 5.04 22.05
C PRO A 61 10.18 3.72 22.40
N VAL A 62 10.69 2.94 21.43
CA VAL A 62 11.21 1.58 21.65
C VAL A 62 12.75 1.56 21.86
N SER A 63 13.43 2.71 21.77
CA SER A 63 14.89 2.77 21.92
C SER A 63 15.39 2.55 23.35
N SER A 64 14.52 2.61 24.37
CA SER A 64 14.89 2.42 25.79
C SER A 64 14.72 0.98 26.31
N ILE A 65 14.12 0.07 25.53
CA ILE A 65 13.84 -1.31 25.94
C ILE A 65 14.45 -2.28 24.91
N TYR A 66 15.78 -2.20 24.76
CA TYR A 66 16.57 -3.16 23.99
C TYR A 66 16.88 -4.38 24.84
N SER A 67 15.96 -5.35 24.91
CA SER A 67 16.31 -6.72 25.30
C SER A 67 15.84 -7.72 24.25
N GLU A 68 16.67 -8.74 24.01
CA GLU A 68 16.48 -9.74 22.95
C GLU A 68 15.16 -10.51 23.06
N THR A 69 14.55 -10.53 24.26
CA THR A 69 13.25 -11.14 24.55
C THR A 69 12.08 -10.47 23.81
N PHE A 70 12.20 -9.21 23.39
CA PHE A 70 11.13 -8.49 22.68
C PHE A 70 11.10 -8.72 21.17
N LYS A 71 12.11 -9.38 20.59
CA LYS A 71 12.20 -9.61 19.14
C LYS A 71 11.02 -10.45 18.62
N SER A 72 10.56 -11.42 19.41
CA SER A 72 9.45 -12.29 19.05
C SER A 72 8.09 -11.58 19.15
N ILE A 73 7.89 -10.75 20.18
CA ILE A 73 6.63 -10.00 20.36
C ILE A 73 6.38 -9.04 19.18
N ASN A 74 7.44 -8.39 18.69
CA ASN A 74 7.34 -7.48 17.55
C ASN A 74 6.85 -8.16 16.26
N GLN A 75 7.30 -9.39 15.99
CA GLN A 75 6.88 -10.15 14.80
C GLN A 75 5.39 -10.48 14.84
N TRP A 76 4.86 -10.81 16.03
CA TRP A 76 3.44 -11.11 16.20
C TRP A 76 2.56 -9.87 15.98
N PHE A 77 2.97 -8.70 16.49
CA PHE A 77 2.27 -7.44 16.22
C PHE A 77 2.30 -7.07 14.74
N SER A 78 3.45 -7.22 14.06
CA SER A 78 3.51 -7.02 12.61
C SER A 78 2.59 -7.97 11.86
N ALA A 79 2.53 -9.25 12.24
CA ALA A 79 1.63 -10.19 11.61
C ALA A 79 0.16 -9.76 11.71
N ILE A 80 -0.27 -9.31 12.89
CA ILE A 80 -1.64 -8.79 13.11
C ILE A 80 -1.91 -7.59 12.20
N ILE A 81 -0.96 -6.66 12.09
CA ILE A 81 -1.06 -5.50 11.21
C ILE A 81 -1.27 -5.94 9.75
N PHE A 82 -0.47 -6.87 9.25
CA PHE A 82 -0.53 -7.35 7.87
C PHE A 82 -1.85 -8.07 7.57
N ILE A 83 -2.32 -8.92 8.50
CA ILE A 83 -3.59 -9.62 8.37
C ILE A 83 -4.74 -8.61 8.38
N PHE A 84 -4.71 -7.64 9.30
CA PHE A 84 -5.71 -6.58 9.39
C PHE A 84 -5.82 -5.76 8.09
N LEU A 85 -4.67 -5.32 7.55
CA LEU A 85 -4.60 -4.61 6.27
C LEU A 85 -5.16 -5.45 5.12
N GLY A 86 -4.78 -6.72 5.02
CA GLY A 86 -5.30 -7.63 4.01
C GLY A 86 -6.82 -7.81 4.08
N LEU A 87 -7.37 -8.05 5.28
CA LEU A 87 -8.82 -8.17 5.48
C LEU A 87 -9.57 -6.88 5.17
N LYS A 88 -9.01 -5.73 5.58
CA LYS A 88 -9.57 -4.40 5.27
C LYS A 88 -9.64 -4.18 3.75
N MET A 89 -8.58 -4.53 3.01
CA MET A 89 -8.55 -4.42 1.55
C MET A 89 -9.60 -5.31 0.88
N ILE A 90 -9.81 -6.55 1.36
CA ILE A 90 -10.90 -7.41 0.88
C ILE A 90 -12.26 -6.74 1.09
N LYS A 91 -12.51 -6.22 2.30
CA LYS A 91 -13.76 -5.52 2.62
C LYS A 91 -13.97 -4.32 1.69
N ASN A 92 -12.93 -3.51 1.46
CA ASN A 92 -12.99 -2.36 0.57
C ASN A 92 -13.29 -2.78 -0.89
N ALA A 93 -12.68 -3.88 -1.35
CA ALA A 93 -12.92 -4.43 -2.69
C ALA A 93 -14.39 -4.82 -2.91
N LEU A 94 -15.03 -5.40 -1.89
CA LEU A 94 -16.42 -5.87 -1.98
C LEU A 94 -17.47 -4.79 -1.68
N THR A 95 -17.11 -3.75 -0.92
CA THR A 95 -18.06 -2.71 -0.49
C THR A 95 -18.24 -1.59 -1.53
N ILE A 96 -17.19 -1.26 -2.28
CA ILE A 96 -17.22 -0.13 -3.20
C ILE A 96 -18.00 -0.54 -4.45
N LYS A 97 -19.21 0.02 -4.60
CA LYS A 97 -20.08 -0.17 -5.78
C LYS A 97 -19.40 0.34 -7.05
N SER A 98 -19.76 -0.27 -8.18
CA SER A 98 -19.34 0.15 -9.51
C SER A 98 -19.57 1.65 -9.70
N ILE A 99 -18.55 2.33 -10.21
CA ILE A 99 -18.57 3.78 -10.40
C ILE A 99 -19.42 4.11 -11.62
N ASN A 100 -20.23 5.17 -11.53
CA ASN A 100 -20.83 5.75 -12.73
C ASN A 100 -19.70 6.35 -13.58
N GLU A 101 -19.45 5.78 -14.75
CA GLU A 101 -18.41 6.22 -15.71
C GLU A 101 -18.74 7.58 -16.37
N GLN A 102 -19.45 8.46 -15.66
CA GLN A 102 -19.72 9.82 -16.12
C GLN A 102 -18.40 10.60 -16.15
N ARG A 103 -18.16 11.27 -17.27
CA ARG A 103 -16.92 11.99 -17.56
C ARG A 103 -16.90 13.28 -16.75
N GLU A 104 -16.23 13.26 -15.60
CA GLU A 104 -15.99 14.45 -14.78
C GLU A 104 -14.71 15.19 -15.20
N SER A 105 -14.66 16.49 -14.92
CA SER A 105 -13.44 17.28 -15.14
C SER A 105 -12.35 16.84 -14.16
N PHE A 106 -11.11 16.75 -14.66
CA PHE A 106 -9.99 16.32 -13.83
C PHE A 106 -9.71 17.31 -12.70
N ASN A 107 -10.01 16.90 -11.47
CA ASN A 107 -9.76 17.72 -10.29
C ASN A 107 -8.50 17.26 -9.57
N TYR A 108 -7.39 17.99 -9.77
CA TYR A 108 -6.10 17.72 -9.12
C TYR A 108 -6.21 17.64 -7.59
N ARG A 109 -7.13 18.41 -6.99
CA ARG A 109 -7.36 18.40 -5.54
C ARG A 109 -7.95 17.07 -5.06
N ASN A 110 -8.76 16.41 -5.88
CA ASN A 110 -9.27 15.08 -5.57
C ASN A 110 -8.14 14.05 -5.54
N ILE A 111 -7.19 14.09 -6.48
CA ILE A 111 -6.09 13.12 -6.52
C ILE A 111 -5.26 13.15 -5.24
N PHE A 112 -4.88 14.34 -4.77
CA PHE A 112 -4.12 14.46 -3.52
C PHE A 112 -4.93 13.98 -2.31
N SER A 113 -6.24 14.25 -2.27
CA SER A 113 -7.14 13.75 -1.22
C SER A 113 -7.24 12.23 -1.24
N LEU A 114 -7.42 11.62 -2.42
CA LEU A 114 -7.48 10.17 -2.57
C LEU A 114 -6.14 9.52 -2.22
N ALA A 115 -5.03 10.07 -2.71
CA ALA A 115 -3.69 9.59 -2.37
C ALA A 115 -3.43 9.65 -0.87
N PHE A 116 -3.87 10.71 -0.19
CA PHE A 116 -3.77 10.82 1.27
C PHE A 116 -4.62 9.76 2.00
N ALA A 117 -5.88 9.62 1.60
CA ALA A 117 -6.80 8.64 2.20
C ALA A 117 -6.29 7.20 2.05
N THR A 118 -5.79 6.83 0.87
CA THR A 118 -5.21 5.52 0.58
C THR A 118 -3.87 5.29 1.27
N SER A 119 -3.12 6.35 1.57
CA SER A 119 -1.79 6.23 2.21
C SER A 119 -1.84 5.98 3.72
N LEU A 120 -3.01 6.07 4.36
CA LEU A 120 -3.18 5.66 5.76
C LEU A 120 -2.82 4.18 5.95
N ASP A 121 -3.06 3.35 4.94
CA ASP A 121 -2.68 1.93 4.98
C ASP A 121 -1.16 1.76 4.92
N ALA A 122 -0.45 2.62 4.17
CA ALA A 122 1.02 2.66 4.18
C ALA A 122 1.60 3.10 5.53
N LEU A 123 0.94 4.01 6.24
CA LEU A 123 1.34 4.41 7.59
C LEU A 123 1.26 3.23 8.56
N VAL A 124 0.13 2.51 8.56
CA VAL A 124 -0.08 1.34 9.41
C VAL A 124 0.93 0.23 9.05
N LEU A 125 1.19 0.02 7.75
CA LEU A 125 2.20 -0.92 7.29
C LEU A 125 3.63 -0.53 7.72
N GLY A 126 3.93 0.78 7.74
CA GLY A 126 5.21 1.32 8.23
C GLY A 126 5.48 1.02 9.71
N ILE A 127 4.44 1.04 10.55
CA ILE A 127 4.52 0.58 11.94
C ILE A 127 4.93 -0.90 11.98
N GLY A 128 4.31 -1.73 11.13
CA GLY A 128 4.66 -3.15 10.98
C GLY A 128 6.10 -3.38 10.53
N PHE A 129 6.61 -2.57 9.59
CA PHE A 129 8.00 -2.62 9.13
C PHE A 129 9.00 -2.22 10.22
N ALA A 130 8.73 -1.17 10.99
CA ALA A 130 9.61 -0.78 12.10
C ALA A 130 9.72 -1.84 13.20
N LEU A 131 8.62 -2.53 13.51
CA LEU A 131 8.63 -3.69 14.41
C LEU A 131 9.53 -4.82 13.90
N LEU A 132 9.59 -5.01 12.57
CA LEU A 132 10.47 -5.98 11.89
C LEU A 132 11.89 -5.48 11.66
N ARG A 133 12.21 -4.26 12.12
CA ARG A 133 13.53 -3.61 12.07
C ARG A 133 14.11 -3.49 10.65
N THR A 134 13.27 -3.20 9.67
CA THR A 134 13.71 -2.97 8.28
C THR A 134 14.37 -1.59 8.11
N GLU A 135 15.06 -1.42 6.97
CA GLU A 135 15.82 -0.21 6.67
C GLU A 135 14.93 0.84 6.01
N ILE A 136 14.74 1.97 6.71
CA ILE A 136 13.82 3.05 6.29
C ILE A 136 14.12 3.54 4.87
N ILE A 137 15.40 3.79 4.55
CA ILE A 137 15.79 4.38 3.26
C ILE A 137 15.45 3.43 2.11
N ILE A 138 15.73 2.14 2.28
CA ILE A 138 15.47 1.11 1.27
C ILE A 138 13.96 0.94 1.09
N ASP A 139 13.21 0.78 2.18
CA ASP A 139 11.76 0.56 2.12
C ASP A 139 11.02 1.76 1.52
N MET A 140 11.43 2.99 1.89
CA MET A 140 10.90 4.24 1.34
C MET A 140 11.11 4.32 -0.17
N PHE A 141 12.30 3.99 -0.65
CA PHE A 141 12.60 4.05 -2.08
C PHE A 141 11.84 2.97 -2.86
N ILE A 142 11.78 1.74 -2.34
CA ILE A 142 11.05 0.64 -2.95
C ILE A 142 9.57 0.99 -3.09
N ILE A 143 8.93 1.48 -2.02
CA ILE A 143 7.50 1.79 -2.06
C ILE A 143 7.20 2.97 -2.98
N PHE A 144 8.06 3.99 -2.98
CA PHE A 144 7.92 5.15 -3.86
C PHE A 144 7.90 4.72 -5.34
N VAL A 145 8.86 3.88 -5.73
CA VAL A 145 8.99 3.40 -7.12
C VAL A 145 7.84 2.47 -7.49
N ILE A 146 7.56 1.46 -6.68
CA ILE A 146 6.52 0.45 -6.98
C ILE A 146 5.15 1.11 -7.05
N THR A 147 4.78 1.91 -6.06
CA THR A 147 3.49 2.60 -6.06
C THR A 147 3.42 3.63 -7.17
N GLY A 148 4.46 4.43 -7.38
CA GLY A 148 4.46 5.43 -8.45
C GLY A 148 4.22 4.81 -9.82
N ILE A 149 4.91 3.70 -10.14
CA ILE A 149 4.71 2.96 -11.39
C ILE A 149 3.32 2.33 -11.43
N SER A 150 2.92 1.66 -10.35
CA SER A 150 1.62 0.99 -10.25
C SER A 150 0.47 1.97 -10.47
N SER A 151 0.50 3.14 -9.84
CA SER A 151 -0.50 4.20 -9.99
C SER A 151 -0.58 4.77 -11.41
N ILE A 152 0.56 4.93 -12.10
CA ILE A 152 0.59 5.35 -13.51
C ILE A 152 -0.07 4.28 -14.41
N VAL A 153 0.29 3.01 -14.20
CA VAL A 153 -0.29 1.90 -14.96
C VAL A 153 -1.79 1.79 -14.67
N GLY A 154 -2.20 1.92 -13.41
CA GLY A 154 -3.60 1.89 -12.98
C GLY A 154 -4.43 2.96 -13.68
N LEU A 155 -3.94 4.20 -13.71
CA LEU A 155 -4.62 5.30 -14.41
C LEU A 155 -4.87 4.98 -15.90
N ARG A 156 -3.85 4.46 -16.60
CA ARG A 156 -3.95 4.11 -18.02
C ARG A 156 -4.83 2.89 -18.28
N VAL A 157 -4.76 1.89 -17.42
CA VAL A 157 -5.61 0.69 -17.50
C VAL A 157 -7.06 1.08 -17.29
N GLY A 158 -7.36 1.88 -16.26
CA GLY A 158 -8.71 2.36 -15.98
C GLY A 158 -9.32 3.15 -17.14
N TYR A 159 -8.55 4.00 -17.79
CA TYR A 159 -9.03 4.74 -18.97
C TYR A 159 -9.39 3.86 -20.17
N ARG A 160 -8.70 2.73 -20.35
CA ARG A 160 -8.96 1.83 -21.49
C ARG A 160 -9.99 0.75 -21.19
N VAL A 161 -10.01 0.25 -19.96
CA VAL A 161 -10.70 -0.99 -19.58
C VAL A 161 -11.83 -0.73 -18.58
N GLY A 162 -11.92 0.47 -18.02
CA GLY A 162 -12.89 0.83 -16.99
C GLY A 162 -12.60 0.14 -15.65
N ASP A 163 -13.64 -0.02 -14.83
CA ASP A 163 -13.54 -0.57 -13.47
C ASP A 163 -13.54 -2.11 -13.37
N LYS A 164 -13.56 -2.80 -14.52
CA LYS A 164 -13.89 -4.24 -14.62
C LYS A 164 -13.01 -5.17 -13.76
N TYR A 165 -11.71 -4.90 -13.66
CA TYR A 165 -10.75 -5.78 -12.97
C TYR A 165 -10.38 -5.33 -11.57
N ARG A 166 -11.00 -4.25 -11.08
CA ARG A 166 -10.62 -3.63 -9.82
C ARG A 166 -10.71 -4.58 -8.63
N VAL A 167 -11.83 -5.30 -8.51
CA VAL A 167 -12.05 -6.23 -7.40
C VAL A 167 -10.99 -7.33 -7.39
N ALA A 168 -10.70 -7.91 -8.56
CA ALA A 168 -9.69 -8.97 -8.69
C ALA A 168 -8.28 -8.48 -8.31
N VAL A 169 -7.90 -7.27 -8.74
CA VAL A 169 -6.60 -6.68 -8.40
C VAL A 169 -6.48 -6.40 -6.90
N ASN A 170 -7.53 -5.87 -6.27
CA ASN A 170 -7.49 -5.59 -4.84
C ASN A 170 -7.44 -6.88 -3.99
N ILE A 171 -8.16 -7.92 -4.42
CA ILE A 171 -8.08 -9.26 -3.81
C ILE A 171 -6.68 -9.86 -3.97
N CYS A 172 -6.00 -9.65 -5.10
CA CYS A 172 -4.63 -10.11 -5.27
C CYS A 172 -3.69 -9.45 -4.24
N GLY A 173 -3.81 -8.14 -4.04
CA GLY A 173 -3.03 -7.39 -3.05
C GLY A 173 -3.28 -7.85 -1.62
N SER A 174 -4.54 -8.11 -1.28
CA SER A 174 -4.89 -8.61 0.06
C SER A 174 -4.36 -10.02 0.32
N VAL A 175 -4.39 -10.90 -0.67
CA VAL A 175 -3.83 -12.25 -0.55
C VAL A 175 -2.32 -12.18 -0.28
N ILE A 176 -1.59 -11.30 -0.96
CA ILE A 176 -0.16 -11.09 -0.71
C ILE A 176 0.11 -10.67 0.75
N LEU A 177 -0.67 -9.70 1.26
CA LEU A 177 -0.55 -9.23 2.65
C LEU A 177 -0.90 -10.31 3.67
N LEU A 178 -1.96 -11.08 3.41
CA LEU A 178 -2.38 -12.20 4.28
C LEU A 178 -1.30 -13.30 4.32
N ILE A 179 -0.75 -13.68 3.17
CA ILE A 179 0.35 -14.67 3.09
C ILE A 179 1.55 -14.19 3.90
N MET A 180 1.93 -12.91 3.77
CA MET A 180 3.04 -12.37 4.55
C MET A 180 2.75 -12.30 6.05
N GLY A 181 1.53 -11.95 6.44
CA GLY A 181 1.10 -12.00 7.85
C GLY A 181 1.18 -13.42 8.42
N VAL A 182 0.67 -14.42 7.71
CA VAL A 182 0.75 -15.84 8.12
C VAL A 182 2.21 -16.30 8.20
N LYS A 183 3.06 -15.92 7.24
CA LYS A 183 4.49 -16.25 7.25
C LYS A 183 5.18 -15.71 8.51
N MET A 184 4.84 -14.48 8.93
CA MET A 184 5.40 -13.91 10.16
C MET A 184 4.99 -14.69 11.41
N ILE A 185 3.76 -15.21 11.47
CA ILE A 185 3.29 -16.08 12.56
C ILE A 185 4.05 -17.40 12.57
N LEU A 186 4.23 -18.03 11.40
CA LEU A 186 4.95 -19.30 11.30
C LEU A 186 6.42 -19.15 11.72
N SER A 187 7.04 -18.03 11.34
CA SER A 187 8.41 -17.69 11.77
C SER A 187 8.50 -17.44 13.28
N TYR A 188 7.47 -16.85 13.88
CA TYR A 188 7.39 -16.68 15.33
C TYR A 188 7.35 -18.03 16.08
N PHE A 189 6.57 -18.99 15.59
CA PHE A 189 6.50 -20.34 16.17
C PHE A 189 7.70 -21.23 15.81
N LYS A 190 8.70 -20.71 15.07
CA LYS A 190 9.87 -21.46 14.57
C LYS A 190 9.51 -22.71 13.76
N ILE A 191 8.34 -22.69 13.10
CA ILE A 191 7.92 -23.78 12.20
C ILE A 191 8.70 -23.70 10.88
N ILE A 192 9.11 -22.48 10.50
CA ILE A 192 9.88 -22.13 9.29
C ILE A 192 10.86 -21.02 9.68
#